data_AF-A0A534RQR4-F1
#
_entry.id   AF-A0A534RQR4-F1
#
_cell.length_a   1.000
_cell.length_b   1.000
_cell.length_c   1.000
_cell.angle_alpha   90.00
_cell.angle_beta   90.00
_cell.angle_gamma   90.00
#
_symmetry.space_group_name_H-M   'P 1'
#
loop_
_entity.id
_entity.type
_entity.pdbx_description
1 polymer ?
#
loop_
_entity_poly.entity_id
_entity_poly.type
_entity_poly.pdbx_seq_one_letter_code
_entity_poly.pdbx_strand_id
1 'polypeptide(L)'
;GNPFGLSHTVTTGVVSALNRSLNTDGRTYYDFIQTDASINPGNSGGPLLNIKGELVGINTAIYGKAQGIGFAIPISRAKRIVQELISHGAVEAPWVGLAVQTLTPELAHHFSLRDRQGVLIRTVEPGSPAARAGLKRGDILLSLDGRPLHSSEE
;
A
#
# COMPACT_ATOMS: atom_id res chain seq x y z
N GLY A 1 -12.15 -20.07 -1.19
CA GLY A 1 -13.19 -19.09 -0.80
C GLY A 1 -14.56 -19.62 -1.19
N ASN A 2 -15.53 -18.73 -1.41
CA ASN A 2 -16.85 -19.11 -1.91
C ASN A 2 -17.15 -18.38 -3.24
N PRO A 3 -16.37 -18.65 -4.31
CA PRO A 3 -16.56 -17.96 -5.57
C PRO A 3 -17.92 -18.36 -6.16
N PHE A 4 -18.70 -17.36 -6.56
CA PHE A 4 -20.04 -17.55 -7.18
C PHE A 4 -21.03 -18.41 -6.37
N GLY A 5 -20.84 -18.57 -5.05
CA GLY A 5 -21.72 -19.37 -4.21
C GLY A 5 -21.51 -20.88 -4.30
N LEU A 6 -20.47 -21.35 -5.00
CA LEU A 6 -20.20 -22.77 -5.22
C LEU A 6 -19.67 -23.53 -3.99
N SER A 7 -19.46 -22.85 -2.87
CA SER A 7 -18.98 -23.37 -1.58
C SER A 7 -17.59 -24.02 -1.64
N HIS A 8 -16.63 -23.49 -0.87
CA HIS A 8 -15.31 -24.11 -0.61
C HIS A 8 -14.44 -24.45 -1.83
N THR A 9 -14.16 -23.47 -2.69
CA THR A 9 -13.17 -23.64 -3.78
C THR A 9 -11.75 -23.36 -3.30
N VAL A 10 -10.81 -24.22 -3.68
CA VAL A 10 -9.37 -24.05 -3.51
C VAL A 10 -8.73 -23.83 -4.89
N THR A 11 -7.86 -22.83 -4.98
CA THR A 11 -7.04 -22.55 -6.16
C THR A 11 -5.59 -22.43 -5.71
N THR A 12 -4.66 -22.65 -6.64
CA THR A 12 -3.21 -22.59 -6.36
C THR A 12 -2.53 -21.67 -7.35
N GLY A 13 -1.38 -21.15 -6.95
CA GLY A 13 -0.56 -20.22 -7.72
C GLY A 13 0.72 -19.90 -6.94
N VAL A 14 1.40 -18.85 -7.36
CA VAL A 14 2.62 -18.35 -6.73
C VAL A 14 2.44 -16.92 -6.25
N VAL A 15 3.38 -16.45 -5.43
CA VAL A 15 3.54 -15.01 -5.18
C VAL A 15 4.19 -14.41 -6.41
N SER A 16 3.44 -13.60 -7.16
CA SER A 16 3.92 -12.96 -8.39
C SER A 16 4.73 -11.70 -8.09
N ALA A 17 4.37 -10.97 -7.04
CA ALA A 17 5.08 -9.78 -6.58
C ALA A 17 4.68 -9.43 -5.15
N LEU A 18 5.52 -8.64 -4.47
CA LEU A 18 5.24 -8.01 -3.19
C LEU A 18 5.16 -6.50 -3.37
N ASN A 19 4.70 -5.79 -2.35
CA ASN A 19 4.68 -4.33 -2.27
C ASN A 19 3.92 -3.66 -3.43
N ARG A 20 2.82 -4.27 -3.89
CA ARG A 20 2.01 -3.68 -4.97
C ARG A 20 1.10 -2.58 -4.45
N SER A 21 0.98 -1.53 -5.26
CA SER A 21 0.03 -0.44 -5.05
C SER A 21 -1.19 -0.62 -5.95
N LEU A 22 -2.37 -0.34 -5.41
CA LEU A 22 -3.65 -0.36 -6.09
C LEU A 22 -4.29 1.02 -6.07
N ASN A 23 -4.58 1.55 -7.26
CA ASN A 23 -5.34 2.78 -7.41
C ASN A 23 -6.81 2.44 -7.64
N THR A 24 -7.68 2.81 -6.69
CA THR A 24 -9.13 2.65 -6.81
C THR A 24 -9.84 3.83 -6.18
N ASP A 25 -10.86 4.35 -6.86
CA ASP A 25 -11.69 5.49 -6.40
C ASP A 25 -10.88 6.72 -5.96
N GLY A 26 -9.81 7.03 -6.70
CA GLY A 26 -8.92 8.16 -6.40
C GLY A 26 -8.06 7.97 -5.15
N ARG A 27 -8.03 6.78 -4.56
CA ARG A 27 -7.18 6.41 -3.43
C ARG A 27 -6.17 5.35 -3.85
N THR A 28 -4.92 5.54 -3.42
CA THR A 28 -3.88 4.55 -3.57
C THR A 28 -3.75 3.74 -2.29
N TYR A 29 -3.88 2.43 -2.41
CA TYR A 29 -3.64 1.49 -1.33
C TYR A 29 -2.33 0.77 -1.62
N TYR A 30 -1.45 0.69 -0.62
CA TYR A 30 -0.08 0.19 -0.79
C TYR A 30 0.10 -1.21 -0.21
N ASP A 31 1.22 -1.84 -0.55
CA ASP A 31 1.72 -3.07 0.09
C ASP A 31 0.69 -4.22 0.10
N PHE A 32 0.28 -4.59 -1.11
CA PHE A 32 -0.42 -5.85 -1.40
C PHE A 32 0.57 -6.94 -1.84
N ILE A 33 0.21 -8.18 -1.51
CA ILE A 33 0.76 -9.38 -2.16
C ILE A 33 0.01 -9.56 -3.48
N GLN A 34 0.74 -9.75 -4.57
CA GLN A 34 0.19 -10.17 -5.85
C GLN A 34 0.34 -11.68 -6.01
N THR A 35 -0.70 -12.33 -6.53
CA THR A 35 -0.69 -13.76 -6.86
C THR A 35 -1.42 -14.02 -8.17
N ASP A 36 -1.01 -15.08 -8.86
CA ASP A 36 -1.68 -15.61 -10.04
C ASP A 36 -2.67 -16.74 -9.73
N ALA A 37 -2.80 -17.12 -8.46
CA ALA A 37 -3.86 -18.01 -8.01
C ALA A 37 -5.22 -17.42 -8.43
N SER A 38 -6.08 -18.25 -9.00
CA SER A 38 -7.39 -17.79 -9.50
C SER A 38 -8.23 -17.20 -8.36
N ILE A 39 -8.44 -15.89 -8.39
CA ILE A 39 -9.32 -15.12 -7.52
C ILE A 39 -10.50 -14.62 -8.36
N ASN A 40 -11.72 -14.80 -7.87
CA ASN A 40 -12.96 -14.39 -8.50
C ASN A 40 -13.89 -13.76 -7.45
N PRO A 41 -14.94 -13.02 -7.85
CA PRO A 41 -15.98 -12.56 -6.93
C PRO A 41 -16.47 -13.68 -6.00
N GLY A 42 -16.48 -13.42 -4.69
CA GLY A 42 -16.77 -14.41 -3.63
C GLY A 42 -15.54 -15.05 -2.97
N ASN A 43 -14.33 -14.84 -3.52
CA ASN A 43 -13.09 -15.19 -2.80
C ASN A 43 -12.61 -14.07 -1.86
N SER A 44 -13.05 -12.83 -2.04
CA SER A 44 -12.70 -11.69 -1.17
C SER A 44 -13.05 -11.98 0.29
N GLY A 45 -12.14 -11.63 1.20
CA GLY A 45 -12.21 -11.97 2.63
C GLY A 45 -11.68 -13.37 2.97
N GLY A 46 -11.51 -14.25 1.97
CA GLY A 46 -10.98 -15.60 2.16
C GLY A 46 -9.46 -15.64 2.36
N PRO A 47 -8.94 -16.76 2.89
CA PRO A 47 -7.52 -16.90 3.19
C PRO A 47 -6.66 -17.12 1.94
N LEU A 48 -5.46 -16.53 1.94
CA LEU A 48 -4.34 -16.94 1.10
C LEU A 48 -3.33 -17.69 1.98
N LEU A 49 -3.05 -18.95 1.65
CA LEU A 49 -2.22 -19.83 2.46
C LEU A 49 -0.91 -20.18 1.74
N ASN A 50 0.16 -20.40 2.50
CA ASN A 50 1.37 -21.03 1.97
C ASN A 50 1.23 -22.56 1.93
N ILE A 51 2.26 -23.27 1.43
CA ILE A 51 2.27 -24.73 1.30
C ILE A 51 2.18 -25.50 2.64
N LYS A 52 2.39 -24.83 3.76
CA LYS A 52 2.23 -25.39 5.12
C LYS A 52 0.83 -25.17 5.70
N GLY A 53 -0.07 -24.51 4.94
CA GLY A 53 -1.38 -24.12 5.42
C GLY A 53 -1.37 -22.89 6.34
N GLU A 54 -0.25 -22.16 6.42
CA GLU A 54 -0.17 -20.94 7.22
C GLU A 54 -0.77 -19.77 6.47
N LEU A 55 -1.57 -18.96 7.15
CA LEU A 55 -2.21 -17.77 6.58
C LEU A 55 -1.17 -16.68 6.31
N VAL A 56 -0.99 -16.32 5.04
CA VAL A 56 -0.02 -15.28 4.60
C VAL A 56 -0.70 -14.00 4.11
N GLY A 57 -1.98 -14.06 3.75
CA GLY A 57 -2.75 -12.88 3.39
C GLY A 57 -4.26 -13.12 3.31
N ILE A 58 -5.00 -12.03 3.09
CA ILE A 58 -6.46 -12.04 2.89
C ILE A 58 -6.77 -11.59 1.48
N ASN A 59 -7.38 -12.46 0.68
CA ASN A 59 -7.76 -12.15 -0.70
C ASN A 59 -8.72 -10.95 -0.68
N THR A 60 -8.43 -9.92 -1.48
CA THR A 60 -9.13 -8.64 -1.37
C THR A 60 -9.68 -8.19 -2.72
N ALA A 61 -8.83 -8.15 -3.75
CA ALA A 61 -9.17 -7.56 -5.04
C ALA A 61 -8.55 -8.33 -6.21
N ILE A 62 -9.01 -8.01 -7.41
CA ILE A 62 -8.46 -8.49 -8.68
C ILE A 62 -8.30 -7.32 -9.65
N TYR A 63 -7.33 -7.42 -10.56
CA TYR A 63 -7.29 -6.52 -11.71
C TYR A 63 -8.19 -7.07 -12.82
N GLY A 64 -9.46 -6.68 -12.85
CA GLY A 64 -10.48 -7.28 -13.73
C GLY A 64 -10.21 -7.19 -15.24
N LYS A 65 -9.21 -6.41 -15.68
CA LYS A 65 -8.78 -6.34 -17.10
C LYS A 65 -7.76 -7.42 -17.50
N ALA A 66 -7.23 -8.18 -16.55
CA ALA A 66 -6.28 -9.26 -16.82
C ALA A 66 -6.60 -10.50 -15.98
N GLN A 67 -6.37 -11.68 -16.56
CA GLN A 67 -6.43 -12.94 -15.83
C GLN A 67 -5.13 -13.15 -15.05
N GLY A 68 -5.21 -13.86 -13.91
CA GLY A 68 -4.04 -14.18 -13.09
C GLY A 68 -3.42 -12.99 -12.36
N ILE A 69 -4.18 -11.91 -12.12
CA ILE A 69 -3.74 -10.78 -11.30
C ILE A 69 -4.69 -10.60 -10.12
N GLY A 70 -4.38 -11.30 -9.04
CA GLY A 70 -5.06 -11.21 -7.75
C GLY A 70 -4.23 -10.45 -6.71
N PHE A 71 -4.92 -9.80 -5.77
CA PHE A 71 -4.30 -9.05 -4.69
C PHE A 71 -4.82 -9.48 -3.32
N ALA A 72 -3.89 -9.62 -2.38
CA ALA A 72 -4.18 -9.94 -1.00
C ALA A 72 -3.51 -8.95 -0.04
N ILE A 73 -4.23 -8.59 1.02
CA ILE A 73 -3.67 -7.82 2.14
C ILE A 73 -2.72 -8.76 2.92
N PRO A 74 -1.46 -8.37 3.19
CA PRO A 74 -0.54 -9.17 4.00
C PRO A 74 -1.10 -9.47 5.39
N ILE A 75 -0.85 -10.68 5.90
CA ILE A 75 -1.37 -11.11 7.21
C ILE A 75 -0.83 -10.26 8.37
N SER A 76 0.39 -9.72 8.27
CA SER A 76 0.98 -8.83 9.27
C SER A 76 0.14 -7.55 9.44
N ARG A 77 -0.30 -6.94 8.34
CA ARG A 77 -1.18 -5.78 8.34
C ARG A 77 -2.55 -6.11 8.90
N ALA A 78 -3.16 -7.20 8.46
CA ALA A 78 -4.47 -7.63 8.95
C ALA A 78 -4.45 -7.89 10.47
N LYS A 79 -3.41 -8.55 10.98
CA LYS A 79 -3.22 -8.79 12.42
C LYS A 79 -3.16 -7.49 13.23
N ARG A 80 -2.39 -6.50 12.78
CA ARG A 80 -2.30 -5.19 13.44
C ARG A 80 -3.67 -4.51 13.50
N ILE A 81 -4.37 -4.45 12.37
CA ILE A 81 -5.70 -3.84 12.28
C ILE A 81 -6.70 -4.53 13.21
N VAL A 82 -6.74 -5.86 13.20
CA VAL A 82 -7.63 -6.64 14.08
C VAL A 82 -7.30 -6.38 15.56
N GLN A 83 -6.03 -6.32 15.92
CA GLN A 83 -5.62 -6.01 17.30
C GLN A 83 -6.08 -4.62 17.74
N GLU A 84 -5.94 -3.60 16.88
CA GLU A 84 -6.41 -2.24 17.17
C GLU A 84 -7.93 -2.18 17.31
N LEU A 85 -8.66 -2.82 16.40
CA LEU A 85 -10.12 -2.90 16.46
C LEU A 85 -10.61 -3.59 17.74
N ILE A 86 -9.96 -4.69 18.16
CA ILE A 86 -10.32 -5.39 19.40
C ILE A 86 -10.00 -4.54 20.64
N SER A 87 -8.84 -3.86 20.63
CA SER A 87 -8.34 -3.17 21.83
C SER A 87 -8.97 -1.78 22.01
N HIS A 88 -9.25 -1.07 20.92
CA HIS A 88 -9.66 0.34 20.94
C HIS A 88 -11.00 0.58 20.23
N GLY A 89 -11.58 -0.41 19.55
CA GLY A 89 -12.82 -0.26 18.77
C GLY A 89 -12.66 0.46 17.44
N ALA A 90 -11.46 0.98 17.13
CA ALA A 90 -11.15 1.72 15.92
C ALA A 90 -9.69 1.48 15.48
N VAL A 91 -9.43 1.72 14.19
CA VAL A 91 -8.07 1.75 13.62
C VAL A 91 -7.65 3.21 13.57
N GLU A 92 -6.59 3.57 14.28
CA GLU A 92 -5.98 4.88 14.16
C GLU A 92 -4.92 4.83 13.06
N ALA A 93 -5.22 5.43 11.91
CA ALA A 93 -4.24 5.55 10.85
C ALA A 93 -3.15 6.57 11.27
N PRO A 94 -1.85 6.20 11.23
CA PRO A 94 -0.79 7.17 11.45
C PRO A 94 -0.91 8.32 10.46
N TRP A 95 -0.98 9.54 10.95
CA TRP A 95 -1.12 10.74 10.14
C TRP A 95 -0.06 11.76 10.54
N VAL A 96 0.78 12.13 9.58
CA VAL A 96 1.83 13.14 9.76
C VAL A 96 1.45 14.51 9.20
N GLY A 97 0.39 14.58 8.37
CA GLY A 97 -0.11 15.81 7.74
C GLY A 97 0.74 16.33 6.58
N LEU A 98 1.27 15.41 5.76
CA LEU A 98 2.01 15.73 4.54
C LEU A 98 1.25 15.23 3.32
N ALA A 99 1.18 16.05 2.27
CA ALA A 99 0.97 15.56 0.92
C ALA A 99 2.25 15.74 0.12
N VAL A 100 2.69 14.68 -0.55
CA VAL A 100 3.97 14.62 -1.24
C VAL A 100 3.82 14.19 -2.70
N GLN A 101 4.86 14.38 -3.48
CA GLN A 101 4.99 13.80 -4.82
C GLN A 101 6.45 13.45 -5.10
N THR A 102 6.68 12.38 -5.87
CA THR A 102 8.02 12.07 -6.41
C THR A 102 8.59 13.28 -7.16
N LEU A 103 9.85 13.61 -6.88
CA LEU A 103 10.59 14.64 -7.60
C LEU A 103 11.07 14.07 -8.94
N THR A 104 10.37 14.40 -10.03
CA THR A 104 10.77 13.98 -11.38
C THR A 104 11.94 14.83 -11.90
N PRO A 105 12.73 14.35 -12.88
CA PRO A 105 13.82 15.13 -13.47
C PRO A 105 13.36 16.49 -14.01
N GLU A 106 12.19 16.54 -14.64
CA GLU A 106 11.61 17.79 -15.17
C GLU A 106 11.31 18.80 -14.06
N LEU A 107 10.79 18.29 -12.93
CA LEU A 107 10.49 19.12 -11.76
C LEU A 107 11.78 19.57 -11.08
N ALA A 108 12.79 18.70 -10.99
CA ALA A 108 14.11 19.04 -10.48
C ALA A 108 14.76 20.18 -11.29
N HIS A 109 14.72 20.09 -12.62
CA HIS A 109 15.20 21.15 -13.51
C HIS A 109 14.44 22.46 -13.31
N HIS A 110 13.10 22.41 -13.21
CA HIS A 110 12.28 23.60 -12.99
C HIS A 110 12.63 24.32 -11.68
N PHE A 111 13.04 23.57 -10.65
CA PHE A 111 13.51 24.12 -9.37
C PHE A 111 15.03 24.35 -9.31
N SER A 112 15.76 24.22 -10.43
CA SER A 112 17.22 24.34 -10.49
C SER A 112 17.96 23.42 -9.50
N LEU A 113 17.38 22.25 -9.22
CA LEU A 113 17.95 21.22 -8.39
C LEU A 113 18.83 20.34 -9.29
N ARG A 114 20.10 20.17 -8.92
CA ARG A 114 21.08 19.37 -9.69
C ARG A 114 20.71 17.88 -9.68
N ASP A 115 19.84 17.46 -10.58
CA ASP A 115 19.36 16.08 -10.78
C ASP A 115 19.07 15.33 -9.48
N ARG A 116 18.52 16.05 -8.49
CA ARG A 116 18.27 15.48 -7.16
C ARG A 116 17.07 14.56 -7.25
N GLN A 117 17.24 13.35 -6.75
CA GLN A 117 16.13 12.44 -6.44
C GLN A 117 15.60 12.75 -5.05
N GLY A 118 14.33 12.44 -4.83
CA GLY A 118 13.68 12.60 -3.54
C GLY A 118 12.18 12.80 -3.69
N VAL A 119 11.58 13.24 -2.58
CA VAL A 119 10.13 13.41 -2.47
C VAL A 119 9.84 14.85 -2.10
N LEU A 120 9.12 15.56 -2.98
CA LEU A 120 8.75 16.96 -2.80
C LEU A 120 7.51 17.07 -1.91
N ILE A 121 7.58 17.95 -0.91
CA ILE A 121 6.42 18.30 -0.07
C ILE A 121 5.53 19.30 -0.81
N ARG A 122 4.30 18.88 -1.17
CA ARG A 122 3.28 19.72 -1.82
C ARG A 122 2.52 20.57 -0.81
N THR A 123 2.16 19.98 0.32
CA THR A 123 1.38 20.63 1.37
C THR A 123 1.74 20.05 2.72
N VAL A 124 1.74 20.94 3.72
CA VAL A 124 1.86 20.61 5.14
C VAL A 124 0.59 21.11 5.81
N GLU A 125 -0.15 20.21 6.45
CA GLU A 125 -1.40 20.57 7.10
C GLU A 125 -1.12 21.39 8.39
N PRO A 126 -1.79 22.53 8.61
CA PRO A 126 -1.61 23.32 9.82
C PRO A 126 -1.89 22.52 11.09
N GLY A 127 -1.04 22.67 12.11
CA GLY A 127 -1.18 21.95 13.38
C GLY A 127 -0.82 20.45 13.32
N SER A 128 -0.41 19.92 12.16
CA SER A 128 0.05 18.53 12.01
C SER A 128 1.39 18.25 12.72
N PRO A 129 1.73 16.97 12.97
CA PRO A 129 3.07 16.59 13.41
C PRO A 129 4.18 17.15 12.51
N ALA A 130 4.00 17.11 11.18
CA ALA A 130 4.97 17.67 10.23
C ALA A 130 5.15 19.18 10.37
N ALA A 131 4.06 19.93 10.58
CA ALA A 131 4.13 21.37 10.82
C ALA A 131 4.88 21.68 12.12
N ARG A 132 4.63 20.92 13.19
CA ARG A 132 5.35 21.06 14.47
C ARG A 132 6.84 20.69 14.37
N ALA A 133 7.17 19.77 13.47
CA ALA A 133 8.55 19.42 13.15
C ALA A 133 9.26 20.47 12.27
N GLY A 134 8.55 21.50 11.81
CA GLY A 134 9.10 22.60 11.02
C GLY A 134 9.21 22.32 9.52
N LEU A 135 8.62 21.24 9.02
CA LEU A 135 8.56 20.94 7.59
C LEU A 135 7.69 21.96 6.85
N LYS A 136 8.06 22.26 5.61
CA LYS A 136 7.41 23.27 4.78
C LYS A 136 7.11 22.75 3.38
N ARG A 137 6.09 23.36 2.75
CA ARG A 137 5.84 23.19 1.32
C ARG A 137 7.10 23.62 0.54
N GLY A 138 7.53 22.78 -0.40
CA GLY A 138 8.73 23.01 -1.20
C GLY A 138 9.98 22.32 -0.66
N ASP A 139 9.96 21.82 0.58
CA ASP A 139 11.04 20.98 1.09
C ASP A 139 11.12 19.67 0.30
N ILE A 140 12.33 19.12 0.21
CA ILE A 140 12.61 17.86 -0.48
C ILE A 140 13.10 16.87 0.56
N LEU A 141 12.34 15.81 0.75
CA LEU A 141 12.71 14.68 1.58
C LEU A 141 13.70 13.81 0.80
N LEU A 142 14.91 13.64 1.35
CA LEU A 142 15.98 12.86 0.73
C LEU A 142 16.07 11.45 1.30
N SER A 143 15.64 11.25 2.55
CA SER A 143 15.72 9.98 3.25
C SER A 143 14.70 9.87 4.38
N LEU A 144 14.27 8.65 4.68
CA LEU A 144 13.46 8.28 5.84
C LEU A 144 14.19 7.20 6.64
N ASP A 145 14.33 7.39 7.95
CA ASP A 145 15.06 6.47 8.84
C ASP A 145 16.46 6.08 8.32
N GLY A 146 17.17 7.05 7.73
CA GLY A 146 18.50 6.86 7.16
C GLY A 146 18.53 6.14 5.80
N ARG A 147 17.38 5.76 5.23
CA ARG A 147 17.28 5.16 3.90
C ARG A 147 16.93 6.22 2.86
N PRO A 148 17.66 6.32 1.74
CA PRO A 148 17.32 7.24 0.66
C PRO A 148 15.89 7.00 0.15
N LEU A 149 15.18 8.09 -0.17
CA LEU A 149 13.86 8.05 -0.80
C LEU A 149 14.00 8.32 -2.30
N HIS A 150 13.42 7.46 -3.13
CA HIS A 150 13.40 7.65 -4.58
C HIS A 150 12.01 7.98 -5.13
N SER A 151 10.95 7.64 -4.40
CA SER A 151 9.57 7.87 -4.80
C SER A 151 8.66 8.17 -3.61
N SER A 152 7.51 8.79 -3.85
CA SER A 152 6.48 9.09 -2.84
C SER A 152 5.78 7.85 -2.28
N GLU A 153 5.97 6.71 -2.93
CA GLU A 153 5.41 5.41 -2.58
C GLU A 153 6.26 4.63 -1.55
N GLU A 154 7.50 5.07 -1.33
CA GLU A 154 8.44 4.59 -0.29
C GLU A 154 8.24 5.34 1.04
#